data_AF-A0A2I0JBT8-F1
#
_entry.id   AF-A0A2I0JBT8-F1
#
_cell.length_a   1.000
_cell.length_b   1.000
_cell.length_c   1.000
_cell.angle_alpha   90.00
_cell.angle_beta   90.00
_cell.angle_gamma   90.00
#
_symmetry.space_group_name_H-M   'P 1'
#
loop_
_entity.id
_entity.type
_entity.pdbx_description
1 polymer ?
#
loop_
_entity_poly.entity_id
_entity_poly.type
_entity_poly.pdbx_seq_one_letter_code
_entity_poly.pdbx_strand_id
1 'polypeptide(L)'
;MLIGPDAPIAFESKLRGSHMAHVYDFYKPNLASEYPVVDGKLSQTCYLMALDACYKYFCHKFEKLEGKQFSINDAEYFVFHSPYNKLVQKSFARLVFNDFTRNASSVDEAGKEKLAPFASLTGDESYQNRDLEKASQQVAKPLYDAKVQPTTLVPKQVGNMYTASIYAAFASLIHNKHSALNDKRVILFSYGSGLTATMFSLRLREGQHPFSLSNIASIMNVGEKLKSRHEFPPEKFVEIMQLMEHRYGAKDFVTNKDCSLLAPGTYYLTEVDSMYRRFYAKKPKEAPCENGAVANGH
;
A
#
# COMPACT_ATOMS: atom_id res chain seq x y z
N MET A 1 -3.68 1.07 14.00
CA MET A 1 -4.00 2.51 13.98
C MET A 1 -5.00 2.75 15.10
N LEU A 2 -4.80 3.76 15.94
CA LEU A 2 -5.78 4.19 16.95
C LEU A 2 -6.59 5.35 16.35
N ILE A 3 -7.91 5.31 16.48
CA ILE A 3 -8.82 6.31 15.90
C ILE A 3 -9.53 7.05 17.03
N GLY A 4 -9.57 8.38 16.95
CA GLY A 4 -10.20 9.23 17.96
C GLY A 4 -10.39 10.67 17.45
N PRO A 5 -11.10 11.51 18.22
CA PRO A 5 -11.21 12.95 17.94
C PRO A 5 -9.83 13.64 18.04
N ASP A 6 -9.75 14.88 17.52
CA ASP A 6 -8.57 15.75 17.63
C ASP A 6 -7.26 15.12 17.14
N ALA A 7 -7.36 14.23 16.16
CA ALA A 7 -6.22 13.50 15.62
C ALA A 7 -5.28 14.40 14.78
N PRO A 8 -3.95 14.16 14.82
CA PRO A 8 -2.99 14.83 13.94
C PRO A 8 -3.17 14.46 12.46
N ILE A 9 -3.91 13.38 12.20
CA ILE A 9 -4.22 12.85 10.88
C ILE A 9 -5.75 12.77 10.79
N ALA A 10 -6.37 13.84 10.30
CA ALA A 10 -7.82 13.96 10.26
C ALA A 10 -8.35 13.57 8.87
N PHE A 11 -9.44 12.80 8.81
CA PHE A 11 -10.13 12.55 7.55
C PHE A 11 -10.85 13.81 7.07
N GLU A 12 -10.69 14.15 5.81
CA GLU A 12 -11.56 15.15 5.16
C GLU A 12 -12.83 14.44 4.69
N SER A 13 -13.81 14.33 5.60
CA SER A 13 -14.87 13.32 5.55
C SER A 13 -15.70 13.28 4.25
N LYS A 14 -15.82 14.41 3.55
CA LYS A 14 -16.57 14.54 2.29
C LYS A 14 -15.71 14.33 1.04
N LEU A 15 -14.38 14.38 1.15
CA LEU A 15 -13.42 14.23 0.05
C LEU A 15 -13.03 12.75 -0.11
N ARG A 16 -13.90 12.00 -0.78
CA ARG A 16 -13.67 10.59 -1.15
C ARG A 16 -14.43 10.17 -2.39
N GLY A 17 -13.84 9.31 -3.22
CA GLY A 17 -14.49 8.66 -4.37
C GLY A 17 -14.30 7.16 -4.29
N SER A 18 -15.37 6.39 -4.47
CA SER A 18 -15.33 4.93 -4.40
C SER A 18 -15.82 4.32 -5.72
N HIS A 19 -15.27 3.16 -6.06
CA HIS A 19 -15.69 2.37 -7.20
C HIS A 19 -15.67 0.89 -6.81
N MET A 20 -16.73 0.17 -7.13
CA MET A 20 -16.86 -1.26 -6.91
C MET A 20 -17.45 -1.87 -8.17
N ALA A 21 -16.96 -3.03 -8.55
CA ALA A 21 -17.42 -3.75 -9.73
C ALA A 21 -17.26 -5.25 -9.50
N HIS A 22 -18.06 -6.07 -10.19
CA HIS A 22 -17.86 -7.50 -10.22
C HIS A 22 -16.83 -7.85 -11.29
N VAL A 23 -15.66 -8.34 -10.88
CA VAL A 23 -14.57 -8.76 -11.79
C VAL A 23 -13.82 -9.98 -11.22
N TYR A 24 -13.04 -10.66 -12.06
CA TYR A 24 -12.23 -11.83 -11.69
C TYR A 24 -10.74 -11.60 -11.96
N ASP A 25 -10.24 -10.42 -11.59
CA ASP A 25 -8.84 -10.03 -11.81
C ASP A 25 -7.86 -10.75 -10.87
N PHE A 26 -8.25 -10.91 -9.61
CA PHE A 26 -7.56 -11.71 -8.61
C PHE A 26 -8.58 -12.17 -7.56
N TYR A 27 -8.59 -13.46 -7.25
CA TYR A 27 -9.51 -14.05 -6.28
C TYR A 27 -8.95 -15.37 -5.72
N LYS A 28 -9.52 -15.86 -4.61
CA LYS A 28 -9.08 -17.10 -3.94
C LYS A 28 -10.22 -18.14 -3.95
N PRO A 29 -10.49 -18.81 -5.09
CA PRO A 29 -11.60 -19.74 -5.20
C PRO A 29 -11.29 -21.11 -4.58
N ASN A 30 -10.01 -21.49 -4.51
CA ASN A 30 -9.58 -22.74 -3.90
C ASN A 30 -9.40 -22.54 -2.39
N LEU A 31 -10.38 -23.01 -1.61
CA LEU A 31 -10.38 -22.87 -0.14
C LEU A 31 -9.26 -23.64 0.56
N ALA A 32 -8.67 -24.65 -0.11
CA ALA A 32 -7.60 -25.47 0.44
C ALA A 32 -6.20 -24.92 0.14
N SER A 33 -6.09 -23.84 -0.64
CA SER A 33 -4.80 -23.24 -1.01
C SER A 33 -4.72 -21.78 -0.59
N GLU A 34 -3.55 -21.36 -0.09
CA GLU A 34 -3.30 -19.95 0.18
C GLU A 34 -3.20 -19.12 -1.10
N TYR A 35 -2.83 -19.78 -2.21
CA TYR A 35 -2.49 -19.12 -3.46
C TYR A 35 -3.73 -18.64 -4.22
N PRO A 36 -3.68 -17.41 -4.75
CA PRO A 36 -4.76 -16.85 -5.55
C PRO A 36 -4.73 -17.34 -7.00
N VAL A 37 -5.89 -17.30 -7.65
CA VAL A 37 -5.97 -17.24 -9.12
C VAL A 37 -5.82 -15.78 -9.52
N VAL A 38 -4.89 -15.51 -10.45
CA VAL A 38 -4.54 -14.14 -10.86
C VAL A 38 -4.51 -14.03 -12.38
N ASP A 39 -5.34 -13.14 -12.93
CA ASP A 39 -5.15 -12.62 -14.29
C ASP A 39 -4.37 -11.30 -14.18
N GLY A 40 -3.05 -11.38 -14.35
CA GLY A 40 -2.16 -10.22 -14.16
C GLY A 40 -2.39 -9.07 -15.16
N LYS A 41 -2.91 -9.37 -16.36
CA LYS A 41 -3.26 -8.33 -17.35
C LYS A 41 -4.54 -7.63 -16.93
N LEU A 42 -5.56 -8.41 -16.57
CA LEU A 42 -6.84 -7.88 -16.10
C LEU A 42 -6.66 -7.10 -14.80
N SER A 43 -5.84 -7.56 -13.86
CA SER A 43 -5.59 -6.88 -12.59
C SER A 43 -5.00 -5.48 -12.74
N GLN A 44 -4.06 -5.28 -13.67
CA GLN A 44 -3.57 -3.93 -13.97
C GLN A 44 -4.65 -3.04 -14.60
N THR A 45 -5.48 -3.60 -15.49
CA THR A 45 -6.58 -2.88 -16.14
C THR A 45 -7.63 -2.45 -15.11
N CYS A 46 -8.09 -3.40 -14.28
CA CYS A 46 -9.05 -3.17 -13.21
C CYS A 46 -8.54 -2.15 -12.18
N TYR A 47 -7.25 -2.21 -11.82
CA TYR A 47 -6.65 -1.24 -10.90
C TYR A 47 -6.72 0.19 -11.47
N LEU A 48 -6.30 0.39 -12.73
CA LEU A 48 -6.31 1.72 -13.35
C LEU A 48 -7.72 2.23 -13.64
N MET A 49 -8.65 1.36 -14.03
CA MET A 49 -10.07 1.69 -14.17
C MET A 49 -10.66 2.18 -12.84
N ALA A 50 -10.40 1.45 -11.75
CA ALA A 50 -10.86 1.83 -10.43
C ALA A 50 -10.22 3.13 -9.95
N LEU A 51 -8.94 3.36 -10.28
CA LEU A 51 -8.23 4.60 -9.99
C LEU A 51 -8.88 5.80 -10.69
N ASP A 52 -9.13 5.70 -12.00
CA ASP A 52 -9.80 6.75 -12.78
C ASP A 52 -11.18 7.07 -12.20
N ALA A 53 -11.99 6.04 -11.93
CA ALA A 53 -13.32 6.21 -11.37
C ALA A 53 -13.30 6.88 -10.00
N CYS A 54 -12.43 6.40 -9.09
CA CYS A 54 -12.28 6.99 -7.77
C CYS A 54 -11.79 8.45 -7.83
N TYR A 55 -10.82 8.73 -8.71
CA TYR A 55 -10.30 10.08 -8.92
C TYR A 55 -11.38 11.03 -9.45
N LYS A 56 -12.14 10.61 -10.48
CA LYS A 56 -13.27 11.38 -11.03
C LYS A 56 -14.29 11.75 -9.95
N TYR A 57 -14.72 10.78 -9.14
CA TYR A 57 -15.66 11.04 -8.04
C TYR A 57 -15.06 11.92 -6.95
N PHE A 58 -13.78 11.76 -6.64
CA PHE A 58 -13.06 12.61 -5.72
C PHE A 58 -13.03 14.06 -6.20
N CYS A 59 -12.60 14.30 -7.45
CA CYS A 59 -12.56 15.62 -8.08
C CYS A 59 -13.93 16.30 -8.08
N HIS A 60 -14.99 15.57 -8.45
CA HIS A 60 -16.35 16.11 -8.43
C HIS A 60 -16.78 16.61 -7.04
N LYS A 61 -16.47 15.83 -5.98
CA LYS A 61 -16.78 16.25 -4.60
C LYS A 61 -15.93 17.42 -4.15
N PHE A 62 -14.66 17.45 -4.55
CA PHE A 62 -13.77 18.56 -4.27
C PHE A 62 -14.28 19.86 -4.90
N GLU A 63 -14.61 19.82 -6.19
CA GLU A 63 -15.15 20.95 -6.95
C GLU A 63 -16.40 21.53 -6.31
N LYS A 64 -17.32 20.65 -5.86
CA LYS A 64 -18.53 21.07 -5.15
C LYS A 64 -18.25 21.74 -3.80
N LEU A 65 -17.18 21.34 -3.10
CA LEU A 65 -16.87 21.83 -1.75
C LEU A 65 -16.02 23.09 -1.77
N GLU A 66 -15.05 23.17 -2.70
CA GLU A 66 -13.99 24.18 -2.70
C GLU A 66 -14.20 25.21 -3.82
N GLY A 67 -15.18 25.00 -4.72
CA GLY A 67 -15.52 25.93 -5.79
C GLY A 67 -14.44 26.05 -6.89
N LYS A 68 -13.47 25.13 -6.93
CA LYS A 68 -12.41 25.09 -7.94
C LYS A 68 -12.12 23.66 -8.42
N GLN A 69 -11.61 23.55 -9.64
CA GLN A 69 -11.19 22.27 -10.22
C GLN A 69 -10.05 21.65 -9.40
N PHE A 70 -10.19 20.39 -9.00
CA PHE A 70 -9.09 19.65 -8.37
C PHE A 70 -8.01 19.31 -9.40
N SER A 71 -6.74 19.49 -9.05
CA SER A 71 -5.59 18.90 -9.73
C SER A 71 -4.61 18.30 -8.73
N ILE A 72 -3.60 17.59 -9.23
CA ILE A 72 -2.48 17.06 -8.43
C ILE A 72 -1.77 18.14 -7.60
N ASN A 73 -1.90 19.43 -7.97
CA ASN A 73 -1.33 20.54 -7.19
C ASN A 73 -2.07 20.79 -5.87
N ASP A 74 -3.33 20.36 -5.75
CA ASP A 74 -4.18 20.60 -4.57
C ASP A 74 -3.94 19.63 -3.39
N ALA A 75 -3.00 18.70 -3.56
CA ALA A 75 -2.52 17.83 -2.49
C ALA A 75 -1.00 17.70 -2.50
N GLU A 76 -0.39 17.74 -1.32
CA GLU A 76 1.06 17.62 -1.18
C GLU A 76 1.58 16.22 -1.43
N TYR A 77 0.84 15.18 -1.02
CA TYR A 77 1.28 13.79 -1.18
C TYR A 77 0.17 12.87 -1.65
N PHE A 78 0.56 11.85 -2.41
CA PHE A 78 -0.31 10.79 -2.89
C PHE A 78 0.26 9.44 -2.48
N VAL A 79 -0.54 8.66 -1.75
CA VAL A 79 -0.20 7.33 -1.24
C VAL A 79 -1.09 6.32 -1.93
N PHE A 80 -0.51 5.22 -2.40
CA PHE A 80 -1.23 4.18 -3.13
C PHE A 80 -1.11 2.84 -2.41
N HIS A 81 -2.12 1.99 -2.57
CA HIS A 81 -1.92 0.55 -2.43
C HIS A 81 -0.72 0.14 -3.31
N SER A 82 0.26 -0.52 -2.69
CA SER A 82 1.58 -0.73 -3.28
C SER A 82 1.89 -2.22 -3.37
N PRO A 83 1.31 -2.96 -4.34
CA PRO A 83 1.63 -4.38 -4.52
C PRO A 83 3.07 -4.55 -5.03
N TYR A 84 3.54 -3.61 -5.86
CA TYR A 84 4.92 -3.43 -6.26
C TYR A 84 5.13 -2.00 -6.76
N ASN A 85 6.37 -1.50 -6.67
CA ASN A 85 6.61 -0.06 -6.86
C ASN A 85 6.36 0.44 -8.30
N LYS A 86 6.54 -0.41 -9.32
CA LYS A 86 6.27 0.00 -10.71
C LYS A 86 4.79 0.33 -10.92
N LEU A 87 3.85 -0.37 -10.28
CA LEU A 87 2.43 -0.02 -10.37
C LEU A 87 2.13 1.34 -9.72
N VAL A 88 2.81 1.67 -8.62
CA VAL A 88 2.66 2.99 -7.96
C VAL A 88 3.09 4.13 -8.89
N GLN A 89 4.21 3.96 -9.61
CA GLN A 89 4.66 4.92 -10.62
C GLN A 89 3.63 5.09 -11.75
N LYS A 90 3.11 3.97 -12.28
CA LYS A 90 2.04 3.98 -13.29
C LYS A 90 0.76 4.67 -12.78
N SER A 91 0.40 4.43 -11.53
CA SER A 91 -0.81 4.98 -10.89
C SER A 91 -0.76 6.50 -10.85
N PHE A 92 0.34 7.06 -10.35
CA PHE A 92 0.48 8.50 -10.28
C PHE A 92 0.59 9.15 -11.67
N ALA A 93 1.30 8.51 -12.60
CA ALA A 93 1.32 8.94 -14.01
C ALA A 93 -0.09 8.93 -14.63
N ARG A 94 -0.94 7.95 -14.27
CA ARG A 94 -2.33 7.90 -14.73
C ARG A 94 -3.15 9.08 -14.17
N LEU A 95 -2.91 9.52 -12.93
CA LEU A 95 -3.55 10.73 -12.42
C LEU A 95 -3.14 11.99 -13.20
N VAL A 96 -1.86 12.10 -13.60
CA VAL A 96 -1.39 13.20 -14.45
C VAL A 96 -2.09 13.18 -15.80
N PHE A 97 -2.29 12.00 -16.39
CA PHE A 97 -3.08 11.88 -17.61
C PHE A 97 -4.56 12.25 -17.42
N ASN A 98 -5.17 11.87 -16.29
CA ASN A 98 -6.54 12.32 -15.97
C ASN A 98 -6.62 13.84 -15.86
N ASP A 99 -5.65 14.49 -15.22
CA ASP A 99 -5.57 15.95 -15.14
C ASP A 99 -5.40 16.59 -16.53
N PHE A 100 -4.57 16.01 -17.39
CA PHE A 100 -4.45 16.43 -18.80
C PHE A 100 -5.80 16.36 -19.53
N THR A 101 -6.52 15.23 -19.45
CA THR A 101 -7.83 15.07 -20.11
C THR A 101 -8.93 15.99 -19.56
N ARG A 102 -8.74 16.48 -18.32
CA ARG A 102 -9.64 17.45 -17.66
C ARG A 102 -9.18 18.90 -17.87
N ASN A 103 -8.11 19.12 -18.62
CA ASN A 103 -7.45 20.42 -18.80
C ASN A 103 -7.10 21.10 -17.47
N ALA A 104 -6.68 20.33 -16.47
CA ALA A 104 -6.37 20.82 -15.13
C ALA A 104 -4.98 21.49 -15.07
N SER A 105 -4.78 22.30 -14.03
CA SER A 105 -3.61 23.18 -13.87
C SER A 105 -2.27 22.49 -13.56
N SER A 106 -2.25 21.17 -13.38
CA SER A 106 -1.06 20.43 -12.96
C SER A 106 -0.13 20.04 -14.12
N VAL A 107 -0.60 20.15 -15.37
CA VAL A 107 0.17 19.80 -16.57
C VAL A 107 0.52 21.09 -17.31
N ASP A 108 1.82 21.36 -17.41
CA ASP A 108 2.35 22.51 -18.15
C ASP A 108 2.25 22.31 -19.68
N GLU A 109 2.57 23.34 -20.46
CA GLU A 109 2.45 23.28 -21.93
C GLU A 109 3.32 22.17 -22.53
N ALA A 110 4.55 21.98 -22.05
CA ALA A 110 5.43 20.90 -22.49
C ALA A 110 4.85 19.50 -22.19
N GLY A 111 4.18 19.34 -21.04
CA GLY A 111 3.46 18.12 -20.69
C GLY A 111 2.23 17.90 -21.58
N LYS A 112 1.48 18.95 -21.89
CA LYS A 112 0.32 18.88 -22.79
C LYS A 112 0.73 18.48 -24.20
N GLU A 113 1.80 19.05 -24.75
CA GLU A 113 2.34 18.67 -26.06
C GLU A 113 2.71 17.18 -26.12
N LYS A 114 3.34 16.66 -25.07
CA LYS A 114 3.72 15.23 -24.99
C LYS A 114 2.51 14.30 -24.88
N LEU A 115 1.42 14.74 -24.25
CA LEU A 115 0.22 13.93 -24.03
C LEU A 115 -0.85 14.10 -25.13
N ALA A 116 -0.78 15.18 -25.92
CA ALA A 116 -1.71 15.47 -27.01
C ALA A 116 -1.93 14.32 -28.00
N PRO A 117 -0.91 13.54 -28.41
CA PRO A 117 -1.12 12.39 -29.32
C PRO A 117 -2.03 11.30 -28.75
N PHE A 118 -2.24 11.28 -27.43
CA PHE A 118 -3.02 10.27 -26.73
C PHE A 118 -4.39 10.77 -26.24
N ALA A 119 -4.77 12.02 -26.55
CA ALA A 119 -5.97 12.67 -26.01
C ALA A 119 -7.29 11.96 -26.37
N SER A 120 -7.32 11.24 -27.50
CA SER A 120 -8.50 10.47 -27.94
C SER A 120 -8.58 9.07 -27.33
N LEU A 121 -7.52 8.56 -26.69
CA LEU A 121 -7.52 7.21 -26.11
C LEU A 121 -8.38 7.16 -24.86
N THR A 122 -9.34 6.23 -24.85
CA THR A 122 -10.24 6.03 -23.70
C THR A 122 -10.32 4.55 -23.32
N GLY A 123 -10.86 4.27 -22.12
CA GLY A 123 -11.08 2.90 -21.65
C GLY A 123 -9.88 1.97 -21.85
N ASP A 124 -10.15 0.77 -22.36
CA ASP A 124 -9.18 -0.30 -22.57
C ASP A 124 -8.01 0.08 -23.47
N GLU A 125 -8.25 0.89 -24.51
CA GLU A 125 -7.19 1.37 -25.40
C GLU A 125 -6.15 2.17 -24.60
N SER A 126 -6.63 3.03 -23.70
CA SER A 126 -5.75 3.83 -22.84
C SER A 126 -5.04 2.99 -21.77
N TYR A 127 -5.68 1.94 -21.24
CA TYR A 127 -5.10 1.07 -20.21
C TYR A 127 -3.98 0.17 -20.74
N GLN A 128 -4.08 -0.21 -22.01
CA GLN A 128 -3.15 -1.15 -22.65
C GLN A 128 -2.06 -0.45 -23.47
N ASN A 129 -2.16 0.87 -23.69
CA ASN A 129 -1.20 1.63 -24.48
C ASN A 129 0.11 1.91 -23.70
N ARG A 130 1.19 1.23 -24.10
CA ARG A 130 2.52 1.36 -23.49
C ARG A 130 3.18 2.71 -23.75
N ASP A 131 2.87 3.37 -24.86
CA ASP A 131 3.49 4.66 -25.20
C ASP A 131 2.84 5.80 -24.43
N LEU A 132 1.53 5.73 -24.21
CA LEU A 132 0.83 6.57 -23.24
C LEU A 132 1.40 6.38 -21.83
N GLU A 133 1.65 5.13 -21.39
CA GLU A 133 2.27 4.88 -20.08
C GLU A 133 3.64 5.58 -19.98
N LYS A 134 4.51 5.42 -20.97
CA LYS A 134 5.84 6.03 -20.99
C LYS A 134 5.76 7.56 -20.98
N ALA A 135 4.94 8.14 -21.85
CA ALA A 135 4.76 9.59 -21.94
C ALA A 135 4.24 10.15 -20.61
N SER A 136 3.22 9.52 -20.03
CA SER A 136 2.66 9.92 -18.75
C SER A 136 3.69 9.82 -17.62
N GLN A 137 4.51 8.77 -17.58
CA GLN A 137 5.58 8.64 -16.58
C GLN A 137 6.66 9.72 -16.72
N GLN A 138 7.01 10.11 -17.95
CA GLN A 138 7.98 11.18 -18.19
C GLN A 138 7.45 12.53 -17.71
N VAL A 139 6.21 12.87 -18.04
CA VAL A 139 5.56 14.11 -17.59
C VAL A 139 5.39 14.09 -16.06
N ALA A 140 5.01 12.96 -15.49
CA ALA A 140 4.78 12.83 -14.05
C ALA A 140 6.05 12.81 -13.20
N LYS A 141 7.25 12.58 -13.79
CA LYS A 141 8.47 12.26 -13.02
C LYS A 141 8.82 13.29 -11.93
N PRO A 142 8.84 14.61 -12.20
CA PRO A 142 9.17 15.59 -11.16
C PRO A 142 8.14 15.61 -10.02
N LEU A 143 6.85 15.51 -10.38
CA LEU A 143 5.76 15.46 -9.42
C LEU A 143 5.76 14.16 -8.62
N TYR A 144 6.12 13.03 -9.24
CA TYR A 144 6.23 11.74 -8.56
C TYR A 144 7.32 11.78 -7.48
N ASP A 145 8.49 12.33 -7.82
CA ASP A 145 9.60 12.44 -6.87
C ASP A 145 9.24 13.31 -5.67
N ALA A 146 8.49 14.39 -5.89
CA ALA A 146 8.04 15.27 -4.82
C ALA A 146 6.90 14.68 -3.97
N LYS A 147 5.87 14.11 -4.63
CA LYS A 147 4.56 13.81 -4.02
C LYS A 147 4.35 12.33 -3.68
N VAL A 148 5.12 11.41 -4.26
CA VAL A 148 4.88 9.96 -4.11
C VAL A 148 6.11 9.22 -3.62
N GLN A 149 7.31 9.55 -4.12
CA GLN A 149 8.55 8.84 -3.75
C GLN A 149 8.75 8.70 -2.22
N PRO A 150 8.44 9.71 -1.37
CA PRO A 150 8.57 9.59 0.09
C PRO A 150 7.67 8.52 0.73
N THR A 151 6.66 8.03 0.01
CA THR A 151 5.73 6.99 0.48
C THR A 151 6.25 5.56 0.21
N THR A 152 7.39 5.41 -0.47
CA THR A 152 7.77 4.13 -1.09
C THR A 152 8.74 3.27 -0.28
N LEU A 153 9.27 3.76 0.85
CA LEU A 153 10.34 3.08 1.60
C LEU A 153 9.94 1.67 2.05
N VAL A 154 8.93 1.54 2.90
CA VAL A 154 8.52 0.24 3.45
C VAL A 154 8.01 -0.69 2.35
N PRO A 155 7.13 -0.27 1.42
CA PRO A 155 6.71 -1.14 0.32
C PRO A 155 7.86 -1.67 -0.54
N LYS A 156 8.89 -0.87 -0.83
CA LYS A 156 10.06 -1.32 -1.60
C LYS A 156 10.96 -2.27 -0.81
N GLN A 157 11.00 -2.15 0.51
CA GLN A 157 11.86 -2.96 1.37
C GLN A 157 11.17 -4.25 1.85
N VAL A 158 9.84 -4.29 1.91
CA VAL A 158 9.07 -5.42 2.48
C VAL A 158 8.25 -6.17 1.44
N GLY A 159 7.85 -5.53 0.34
CA GLY A 159 6.97 -6.12 -0.68
C GLY A 159 5.48 -5.91 -0.39
N ASN A 160 4.63 -6.71 -1.03
CA ASN A 160 3.18 -6.55 -0.93
C ASN A 160 2.66 -6.99 0.46
N MET A 161 2.07 -6.04 1.19
CA MET A 161 1.44 -6.28 2.50
C MET A 161 -0.09 -6.30 2.43
N TYR A 162 -0.67 -6.55 1.24
CA TYR A 162 -2.10 -6.61 0.99
C TYR A 162 -2.85 -5.40 1.60
N THR A 163 -3.78 -5.64 2.51
CA THR A 163 -4.60 -4.59 3.17
C THR A 163 -3.76 -3.56 3.91
N ALA A 164 -2.61 -3.96 4.48
CA ALA A 164 -1.71 -3.06 5.19
C ALA A 164 -0.81 -2.23 4.25
N SER A 165 -0.71 -2.58 2.96
CA SER A 165 0.25 -1.99 2.02
C SER A 165 0.09 -0.46 1.88
N ILE A 166 -1.15 0.03 1.77
CA ILE A 166 -1.41 1.49 1.69
C ILE A 166 -0.99 2.20 2.98
N TYR A 167 -1.23 1.58 4.13
CA TYR A 167 -0.89 2.16 5.43
C TYR A 167 0.60 2.08 5.73
N ALA A 168 1.30 1.08 5.18
CA ALA A 168 2.76 1.01 5.23
C ALA A 168 3.42 2.06 4.31
N ALA A 169 2.81 2.34 3.15
CA ALA A 169 3.21 3.45 2.30
C ALA A 169 2.98 4.81 3.01
N PHE A 170 1.85 4.96 3.71
CA PHE A 170 1.58 6.14 4.53
C PHE A 170 2.56 6.25 5.72
N ALA A 171 2.88 5.13 6.40
CA ALA A 171 3.90 5.12 7.45
C ALA A 171 5.28 5.55 6.93
N SER A 172 5.62 5.19 5.69
CA SER A 172 6.84 5.67 5.01
C SER A 172 6.82 7.18 4.82
N LEU A 173 5.68 7.76 4.45
CA LEU A 173 5.52 9.21 4.34
C LEU A 173 5.77 9.90 5.69
N ILE A 174 5.13 9.42 6.76
CA ILE A 174 5.33 9.96 8.11
C ILE A 174 6.81 9.84 8.51
N HIS A 175 7.41 8.66 8.33
CA HIS A 175 8.83 8.46 8.63
C HIS A 175 9.74 9.47 7.91
N ASN A 176 9.54 9.67 6.61
CA ASN A 176 10.41 10.50 5.78
C ASN A 176 10.13 12.00 5.88
N LYS A 177 8.90 12.41 6.22
CA LYS A 177 8.44 13.80 6.06
C LYS A 177 7.70 14.38 7.27
N HIS A 178 7.59 13.69 8.41
CA HIS A 178 6.80 14.15 9.58
C HIS A 178 6.97 15.64 9.92
N SER A 179 8.18 16.20 9.86
CA SER A 179 8.45 17.62 10.16
C SER A 179 7.90 18.63 9.15
N ALA A 180 7.52 18.19 7.94
CA ALA A 180 7.00 19.02 6.85
C ALA A 180 5.54 18.73 6.50
N LEU A 181 4.83 17.96 7.35
CA LEU A 181 3.46 17.52 7.11
C LEU A 181 2.38 18.39 7.79
N ASN A 182 2.77 19.42 8.55
CA ASN A 182 1.80 20.33 9.13
C ASN A 182 1.00 21.07 8.05
N ASP A 183 -0.33 21.08 8.20
CA ASP A 183 -1.31 21.63 7.28
C ASP A 183 -1.24 21.06 5.84
N LYS A 184 -0.73 19.84 5.69
CA LYS A 184 -0.63 19.18 4.39
C LYS A 184 -1.82 18.28 4.11
N ARG A 185 -2.24 18.28 2.84
CA ARG A 185 -3.24 17.34 2.34
C ARG A 185 -2.55 16.11 1.76
N VAL A 186 -3.00 14.93 2.18
CA VAL A 186 -2.50 13.64 1.71
C VAL A 186 -3.67 12.85 1.12
N ILE A 187 -3.57 12.49 -0.16
CA ILE A 187 -4.54 11.64 -0.83
C ILE A 187 -4.09 10.19 -0.71
N LEU A 188 -5.02 9.29 -0.39
CA LEU A 188 -4.80 7.86 -0.31
C LEU A 188 -5.71 7.15 -1.31
N PHE A 189 -5.15 6.23 -2.09
CA PHE A 189 -5.90 5.34 -2.97
C PHE A 189 -5.77 3.88 -2.50
N SER A 190 -6.87 3.33 -1.99
CA SER A 190 -6.99 1.94 -1.57
C SER A 190 -7.67 1.12 -2.66
N TYR A 191 -7.12 -0.07 -2.92
CA TYR A 191 -7.61 -1.01 -3.92
C TYR A 191 -7.59 -2.43 -3.35
N GLY A 192 -8.62 -3.20 -3.67
CA GLY A 192 -8.68 -4.64 -3.50
C GLY A 192 -9.37 -5.27 -4.71
N SER A 193 -8.78 -6.33 -5.26
CA SER A 193 -9.31 -7.08 -6.40
C SER A 193 -10.66 -7.74 -6.13
N GLY A 194 -11.43 -7.98 -7.19
CA GLY A 194 -12.80 -8.50 -7.13
C GLY A 194 -13.95 -7.58 -7.59
N LEU A 195 -13.91 -6.25 -7.59
CA LEU A 195 -12.98 -5.29 -6.99
C LEU A 195 -13.73 -4.27 -6.13
N THR A 196 -13.02 -3.68 -5.18
CA THR A 196 -13.45 -2.53 -4.38
C THR A 196 -12.30 -1.54 -4.23
N ALA A 197 -12.56 -0.27 -4.51
CA ALA A 197 -11.56 0.79 -4.40
C ALA A 197 -12.13 2.06 -3.79
N THR A 198 -11.28 2.84 -3.14
CA THR A 198 -11.62 4.17 -2.64
C THR A 198 -10.40 5.08 -2.63
N MET A 199 -10.54 6.25 -3.23
CA MET A 199 -9.66 7.40 -3.01
C MET A 199 -10.24 8.28 -1.91
N PHE A 200 -9.43 8.70 -0.95
CA PHE A 200 -9.87 9.58 0.15
C PHE A 200 -8.74 10.52 0.58
N SER A 201 -9.12 11.63 1.20
CA SER A 201 -8.18 12.66 1.64
C SER A 201 -8.03 12.72 3.15
N LEU A 202 -6.81 12.99 3.60
CA LEU A 202 -6.45 13.30 4.98
C LEU A 202 -5.85 14.71 5.05
N ARG A 203 -6.21 15.44 6.10
CA ARG A 203 -5.55 16.69 6.49
C ARG A 203 -4.63 16.40 7.68
N LEU A 204 -3.34 16.60 7.48
CA LEU A 204 -2.34 16.43 8.53
C LEU A 204 -2.10 17.76 9.22
N ARG A 205 -1.95 17.72 10.54
CA ARG A 205 -1.67 18.85 11.41
C ARG A 205 -0.73 18.38 12.51
N GLU A 206 0.05 19.30 13.08
CA GLU A 206 0.81 18.96 14.26
C GLU A 206 -0.16 18.68 15.42
N GLY A 207 -0.02 17.51 16.02
CA GLY A 207 -0.79 17.13 17.20
C GLY A 207 -0.01 17.35 18.48
N GLN A 208 -0.65 17.11 19.62
CA GLN A 208 0.02 17.14 20.92
C GLN A 208 0.45 15.75 21.33
N HIS A 209 1.55 15.63 22.08
CA HIS A 209 1.98 14.35 22.65
C HIS A 209 0.85 13.71 23.48
N PRO A 210 0.56 12.40 23.33
CA PRO A 210 1.32 11.41 22.57
C PRO A 210 0.94 11.30 21.08
N PHE A 211 -0.09 12.01 20.62
CA PHE A 211 -0.63 11.94 19.27
C PHE A 211 -0.08 13.04 18.36
N SER A 212 1.24 13.18 18.28
CA SER A 212 1.92 14.10 17.35
C SER A 212 2.58 13.35 16.20
N LEU A 213 2.77 14.00 15.04
CA LEU A 213 3.37 13.35 13.86
C LEU A 213 4.81 12.90 14.13
N SER A 214 5.57 13.73 14.86
CA SER A 214 6.93 13.41 15.29
C SER A 214 6.97 12.20 16.24
N ASN A 215 6.08 12.15 17.24
CA ASN A 215 6.03 11.01 18.16
C ASN A 215 5.60 9.72 17.44
N ILE A 216 4.63 9.80 16.53
CA ILE A 216 4.24 8.65 15.69
C ILE A 216 5.43 8.13 14.89
N ALA A 217 6.20 9.00 14.23
CA ALA A 217 7.40 8.62 13.48
C ALA A 217 8.44 7.93 14.37
N SER A 218 8.70 8.50 15.56
CA SER A 218 9.62 7.96 16.56
C SER A 218 9.20 6.56 17.03
N ILE A 219 7.95 6.41 17.49
CA ILE A 219 7.41 5.15 18.02
C ILE A 219 7.34 4.06 16.94
N MET A 220 7.02 4.42 15.69
CA MET A 220 7.05 3.44 14.60
C MET A 220 8.45 2.89 14.36
N ASN A 221 9.50 3.69 14.59
CA ASN A 221 10.91 3.32 14.49
C ASN A 221 11.22 2.48 13.22
N VAL A 222 10.77 2.98 12.07
CA VAL A 222 10.87 2.27 10.78
C VAL A 222 12.33 1.98 10.42
N GLY A 223 13.22 2.94 10.64
CA GLY A 223 14.65 2.82 10.31
C GLY A 223 15.32 1.63 11.01
N GLU A 224 15.19 1.54 12.34
CA GLU A 224 15.82 0.44 13.09
C GLU A 224 15.17 -0.91 12.79
N LYS A 225 13.83 -0.97 12.62
CA LYS A 225 13.15 -2.21 12.24
C LYS A 225 13.62 -2.76 10.88
N LEU A 226 13.94 -1.88 9.93
CA LEU A 226 14.47 -2.29 8.63
C LEU A 226 15.92 -2.76 8.72
N LYS A 227 16.73 -2.16 9.60
CA LYS A 227 18.13 -2.56 9.86
C LYS A 227 18.23 -3.87 10.62
N SER A 228 17.32 -4.14 11.55
CA SER A 228 17.32 -5.34 12.39
C SER A 228 16.76 -6.60 11.69
N ARG A 229 16.66 -6.60 10.36
CA ARG A 229 16.15 -7.75 9.61
C ARG A 229 17.24 -8.79 9.44
N HIS A 230 16.80 -10.04 9.25
CA HIS A 230 17.66 -11.16 8.95
C HIS A 230 17.42 -11.59 7.51
N GLU A 231 18.49 -11.59 6.73
CA GLU A 231 18.46 -12.06 5.34
C GLU A 231 18.55 -13.58 5.31
N PHE A 232 17.80 -14.18 4.39
CA PHE A 232 17.89 -15.60 4.07
C PHE A 232 18.30 -15.76 2.61
N PRO A 233 19.16 -16.76 2.29
CA PRO A 233 19.44 -17.08 0.90
C PRO A 233 18.15 -17.57 0.20
N PRO A 234 18.01 -17.36 -1.12
CA PRO A 234 16.81 -17.71 -1.86
C PRO A 234 16.37 -19.17 -1.68
N GLU A 235 17.32 -20.10 -1.58
CA GLU A 235 17.06 -21.53 -1.39
C GLU A 235 16.34 -21.77 -0.06
N LYS A 236 16.82 -21.13 1.01
CA LYS A 236 16.19 -21.24 2.33
C LYS A 236 14.81 -20.60 2.36
N PHE A 237 14.61 -19.50 1.62
CA PHE A 237 13.30 -18.89 1.46
C PHE A 237 12.32 -19.86 0.77
N VAL A 238 12.74 -20.55 -0.30
CA VAL A 238 11.91 -21.54 -1.00
C VAL A 238 11.54 -22.70 -0.09
N GLU A 239 12.48 -23.24 0.69
CA GLU A 239 12.20 -24.28 1.70
C GLU A 239 11.13 -23.81 2.70
N ILE A 240 11.24 -22.57 3.19
CA ILE A 240 10.26 -22.00 4.12
C ILE A 240 8.89 -21.88 3.45
N MET A 241 8.82 -21.44 2.19
CA MET A 241 7.54 -21.37 1.46
C MET A 241 6.88 -22.73 1.31
N GLN A 242 7.65 -23.77 0.99
CA GLN A 242 7.14 -25.15 0.93
C GLN A 242 6.62 -25.62 2.30
N LEU A 243 7.35 -25.34 3.39
CA LEU A 243 6.87 -25.64 4.74
C LEU A 243 5.57 -24.91 5.08
N MET A 244 5.44 -23.64 4.68
CA MET A 244 4.22 -22.86 4.93
C MET A 244 3.02 -23.41 4.15
N GLU A 245 3.23 -23.90 2.93
CA GLU A 245 2.20 -24.60 2.15
C GLU A 245 1.69 -25.86 2.86
N HIS A 246 2.59 -26.71 3.40
CA HIS A 246 2.20 -27.89 4.18
C HIS A 246 1.40 -27.53 5.44
N ARG A 247 1.72 -26.39 6.07
CA ARG A 247 1.03 -25.93 7.29
C ARG A 247 -0.30 -25.24 7.02
N TYR A 248 -0.56 -24.81 5.78
CA TYR A 248 -1.79 -24.12 5.44
C TYR A 248 -3.00 -25.07 5.55
N GLY A 249 -3.94 -24.75 6.44
CA GLY A 249 -5.11 -25.60 6.69
C GLY A 249 -4.83 -26.91 7.43
N ALA A 250 -3.60 -27.16 7.88
CA ALA A 250 -3.23 -28.35 8.64
C ALA A 250 -3.58 -28.22 10.14
N LYS A 251 -3.50 -29.35 10.85
CA LYS A 251 -3.71 -29.49 12.30
C LYS A 251 -2.72 -30.48 12.89
N ASP A 252 -2.70 -30.56 14.22
CA ASP A 252 -1.91 -31.52 14.98
C ASP A 252 -0.39 -31.42 14.73
N PHE A 253 0.14 -30.20 14.82
CA PHE A 253 1.57 -29.95 14.67
C PHE A 253 2.09 -28.91 15.66
N VAL A 254 3.36 -29.07 16.04
CA VAL A 254 4.12 -28.11 16.84
C VAL A 254 5.10 -27.37 15.93
N THR A 255 5.26 -26.06 16.13
CA THR A 255 6.21 -25.26 15.35
C THR A 255 7.64 -25.39 15.90
N ASN A 256 8.63 -24.98 15.11
CA ASN A 256 9.98 -24.81 15.63
C ASN A 256 9.96 -23.70 16.69
N LYS A 257 10.43 -24.02 17.91
CA LYS A 257 10.49 -23.10 19.05
C LYS A 257 11.66 -22.12 18.98
N ASP A 258 12.54 -22.24 17.97
CA ASP A 258 13.60 -21.27 17.72
C ASP A 258 13.01 -19.88 17.45
N CYS A 259 13.13 -19.05 18.47
CA CYS A 259 12.71 -17.66 18.48
C CYS A 259 13.87 -16.68 18.32
N SER A 260 15.07 -17.16 18.00
CA SER A 260 16.32 -16.38 18.07
C SER A 260 16.24 -15.11 17.21
N LEU A 261 15.69 -15.22 16.00
CA LEU A 261 15.55 -14.14 15.03
C LEU A 261 14.40 -13.16 15.33
N LEU A 262 13.48 -13.50 16.23
CA LEU A 262 12.35 -12.62 16.58
C LEU A 262 12.80 -11.53 17.55
N ALA A 263 12.30 -10.31 17.40
CA ALA A 263 12.54 -9.27 18.40
C ALA A 263 11.84 -9.63 19.74
N PRO A 264 12.40 -9.24 20.89
CA PRO A 264 11.73 -9.44 22.18
C PRO A 264 10.32 -8.86 22.21
N GLY A 265 9.38 -9.61 22.81
CA GLY A 265 7.97 -9.25 22.85
C GLY A 265 7.14 -9.62 21.61
N THR A 266 7.75 -10.20 20.57
CA THR A 266 7.04 -10.72 19.40
C THR A 266 6.20 -11.94 19.78
N TYR A 267 4.94 -11.96 19.33
CA TYR A 267 4.10 -13.14 19.43
C TYR A 267 4.40 -14.14 18.31
N TYR A 268 4.38 -15.42 18.61
CA TYR A 268 4.60 -16.49 17.63
C TYR A 268 3.67 -17.68 17.90
N LEU A 269 3.33 -18.41 16.84
CA LEU A 269 2.51 -19.62 16.90
C LEU A 269 3.35 -20.76 17.47
N THR A 270 2.90 -21.43 18.53
CA THR A 270 3.61 -22.57 19.14
C THR A 270 3.12 -23.90 18.59
N GLU A 271 1.82 -24.06 18.43
CA GLU A 271 1.21 -25.30 17.94
C GLU A 271 -0.20 -25.05 17.41
N VAL A 272 -0.66 -26.02 16.62
CA VAL A 272 -2.05 -26.19 16.20
C VAL A 272 -2.46 -27.59 16.60
N ASP A 273 -3.46 -27.73 17.46
CA ASP A 273 -3.87 -29.05 17.93
C ASP A 273 -4.79 -29.79 16.95
N SER A 274 -5.20 -31.01 17.31
CA SER A 274 -6.07 -31.88 16.51
C SER A 274 -7.48 -31.32 16.21
N MET A 275 -7.86 -30.22 16.87
CA MET A 275 -9.12 -29.49 16.65
C MET A 275 -8.89 -28.11 16.00
N TYR A 276 -7.74 -27.90 15.35
CA TYR A 276 -7.36 -26.65 14.67
C TYR A 276 -7.21 -25.43 15.59
N ARG A 277 -7.19 -25.61 16.91
CA ARG A 277 -7.00 -24.50 17.85
C ARG A 277 -5.54 -24.07 17.82
N ARG A 278 -5.31 -22.76 17.73
CA ARG A 278 -3.97 -22.16 17.63
C ARG A 278 -3.53 -21.62 18.96
N PHE A 279 -2.33 -22.00 19.39
CA PHE A 279 -1.74 -21.53 20.64
C PHE A 279 -0.55 -20.62 20.34
N TYR A 280 -0.42 -19.57 21.13
CA TYR A 280 0.58 -18.52 20.91
C TYR A 280 1.37 -18.27 22.17
N ALA A 281 2.66 -18.00 21.99
CA ALA A 281 3.55 -17.52 23.03
C ALA A 281 4.14 -16.16 22.63
N LYS A 282 4.79 -15.50 23.59
CA LYS A 282 5.44 -14.21 23.41
C LYS A 282 6.90 -14.34 23.80
N LYS A 283 7.82 -13.96 22.91
CA LYS A 283 9.26 -13.98 23.21
C LYS A 283 9.54 -13.10 24.44
N PRO A 284 10.18 -13.61 25.51
CA PRO A 284 10.46 -12.84 26.71
C PRO A 284 11.40 -11.66 26.41
N LYS A 285 11.38 -10.65 27.29
CA LYS A 285 12.27 -9.49 27.18
C LYS A 285 13.71 -9.80 27.58
N GLU A 286 13.92 -10.82 28.40
CA GLU A 286 15.21 -11.25 28.94
C GLU A 286 15.25 -12.80 29.00
N ALA A 287 15.95 -13.46 28.05
CA ALA A 287 16.58 -14.80 28.16
C ALA A 287 16.96 -15.35 26.76
N PRO A 288 18.06 -16.13 26.62
CA PRO A 288 18.42 -16.81 25.38
C PRO A 288 17.40 -17.91 25.04
N CYS A 289 17.03 -18.07 23.77
CA CYS A 289 16.09 -19.10 23.33
C CYS A 289 16.66 -20.49 23.66
N GLU A 290 15.94 -21.29 24.46
CA GLU A 290 16.27 -22.70 24.66
C GLU A 290 16.07 -23.47 23.35
N ASN A 291 17.15 -24.07 22.84
CA ASN A 291 17.11 -24.96 21.68
C ASN A 291 16.36 -26.25 22.08
N GLY A 292 15.04 -26.25 21.93
CA GLY A 292 14.22 -27.46 22.05
C GLY A 292 14.40 -28.36 20.83
N ALA A 293 14.74 -29.62 21.06
CA ALA A 293 14.90 -30.64 20.01
C ALA A 293 13.64 -30.76 19.14
N VAL A 294 13.86 -30.87 17.82
CA VAL A 294 12.82 -31.15 16.82
C VAL A 294 12.29 -32.56 17.08
N ALA A 295 11.05 -32.66 17.58
CA ALA A 295 10.30 -33.90 17.57
C ALA A 295 9.39 -33.91 16.34
N ASN A 296 9.69 -34.85 15.45
CA ASN A 296 8.96 -35.26 14.25
C ASN A 296 9.14 -34.37 13.01
N GLY A 297 9.99 -34.85 12.10
CA GLY A 297 10.01 -34.43 10.72
C GLY A 297 8.84 -35.06 9.96
N HIS A 298 7.94 -34.21 9.50
CA HIS A 298 7.18 -34.33 8.26
C HIS A 298 6.92 -32.91 7.74
#